data_AF-A0A431PSX7-F1
#
_entry.id   AF-A0A431PSX7-F1
#
_cell.length_a   1.000
_cell.length_b   1.000
_cell.length_c   1.000
_cell.angle_alpha   90.00
_cell.angle_beta   90.00
_cell.angle_gamma   90.00
#
_symmetry.space_group_name_H-M   'P 1'
#
loop_
_entity.id
_entity.type
_entity.pdbx_description
1 polymer ?
#
loop_
_entity_poly.entity_id
_entity_poly.type
_entity_poly.pdbx_seq_one_letter_code
_entity_poly.pdbx_strand_id
1 'polypeptide(L)'
;MRMQNHEPATAALREAAGCVNAVPAHSIPMGFRLLALRCFHNDPDPPAFAWINQRIFRAPDRLSRHGLFFGAAFLPEIMEWLIDRVGRPSSRDGGKPQRNPDWPDVIWRSAERAWPDNTRTTEWSIEVVFASEDLANAFRERWRDRLSGGVGD
;
A
#
# COMPACT_ATOMS: atom_id res chain seq x y z
N MET A 1 39.13 -16.88 -26.88
CA MET A 1 37.86 -17.50 -26.43
C MET A 1 37.93 -17.62 -24.90
N ARG A 2 37.37 -16.66 -24.17
CA ARG A 2 37.18 -16.72 -22.71
C ARG A 2 35.80 -16.14 -22.41
N MET A 3 35.06 -16.90 -21.62
CA MET A 3 33.62 -16.83 -21.47
C MET A 3 33.19 -15.48 -20.90
N GLN A 4 32.19 -14.88 -21.56
CA GLN A 4 31.40 -13.79 -21.02
C GLN A 4 30.64 -14.37 -19.81
N ASN A 5 30.96 -13.89 -18.61
CA ASN A 5 30.12 -14.09 -17.44
C ASN A 5 28.80 -13.38 -17.72
N HIS A 6 27.79 -14.17 -18.09
CA HIS A 6 26.41 -13.72 -18.18
C HIS A 6 25.91 -13.54 -16.74
N GLU A 7 26.09 -12.36 -16.18
CA GLU A 7 25.40 -11.99 -14.95
C GLU A 7 23.88 -12.07 -15.23
N PRO A 8 23.11 -12.78 -14.39
CA PRO A 8 21.68 -12.88 -14.60
C PRO A 8 21.08 -11.48 -14.46
N ALA A 9 20.50 -10.99 -15.54
CA ALA A 9 19.74 -9.74 -15.62
C ALA A 9 18.40 -9.84 -14.85
N THR A 10 18.42 -10.29 -13.60
CA THR A 10 17.52 -9.76 -12.58
C THR A 10 18.20 -8.50 -12.06
N ALA A 11 18.12 -7.43 -12.85
CA ALA A 11 18.29 -6.11 -12.32
C ALA A 11 17.28 -5.98 -11.18
N ALA A 12 17.74 -6.15 -9.94
CA ALA A 12 17.13 -5.49 -8.81
C ALA A 12 17.05 -4.04 -9.24
N LEU A 13 15.88 -3.63 -9.72
CA LEU A 13 15.60 -2.27 -10.15
C LEU A 13 16.05 -1.43 -8.98
N ARG A 14 17.22 -0.78 -9.10
CA ARG A 14 17.77 0.04 -8.02
C ARG A 14 16.68 1.04 -7.72
N GLU A 15 16.10 0.91 -6.54
CA GLU A 15 15.04 1.81 -6.13
C GLU A 15 15.63 3.21 -6.18
N ALA A 16 15.15 4.02 -7.12
CA ALA A 16 15.53 5.41 -7.27
C ALA A 16 14.44 6.26 -6.61
N ALA A 17 14.79 7.47 -6.16
CA ALA A 17 13.84 8.35 -5.49
C ALA A 17 12.57 8.56 -6.33
N GLY A 18 12.74 8.77 -7.64
CA GLY A 18 11.64 8.94 -8.60
C GLY A 18 10.91 7.66 -9.03
N CYS A 19 11.31 6.47 -8.57
CA CYS A 19 10.64 5.22 -8.91
C CYS A 19 9.31 5.11 -8.15
N VAL A 20 8.19 5.28 -8.85
CA VAL A 20 6.83 5.24 -8.29
C VAL A 20 6.07 3.95 -8.66
N ASN A 21 6.81 2.93 -9.08
CA ASN A 21 6.27 1.62 -9.39
C ASN A 21 5.71 0.95 -8.13
N ALA A 22 4.74 0.06 -8.31
CA ALA A 22 4.29 -0.79 -7.22
C ALA A 22 5.49 -1.56 -6.64
N VAL A 23 5.58 -1.56 -5.31
CA VAL A 23 6.60 -2.29 -4.56
C VAL A 23 5.95 -3.42 -3.78
N PRO A 24 6.63 -4.55 -3.58
CA PRO A 24 6.09 -5.65 -2.78
C PRO A 24 5.63 -5.18 -1.39
N ALA A 25 4.51 -5.72 -0.93
CA ALA A 25 4.01 -5.54 0.41
C ALA A 25 4.98 -6.17 1.41
N HIS A 26 5.22 -5.46 2.52
CA HIS A 26 5.96 -6.02 3.64
C HIS A 26 4.98 -6.80 4.52
N SER A 27 5.26 -8.09 4.72
CA SER A 27 4.49 -8.90 5.68
C SER A 27 4.68 -8.38 7.10
N ILE A 28 3.57 -8.25 7.83
CA ILE A 28 3.55 -7.94 9.26
C ILE A 28 2.65 -8.96 9.98
N PRO A 29 2.73 -9.10 11.32
CA PRO A 29 1.81 -9.95 12.06
C PRO A 29 0.36 -9.62 11.73
N MET A 30 -0.44 -10.65 11.42
CA MET A 30 -1.86 -10.52 11.06
C MET A 30 -2.15 -9.52 9.93
N GLY A 31 -1.19 -9.23 9.06
CA GLY A 31 -1.38 -8.18 8.06
C GLY A 31 -0.29 -8.02 7.02
N PHE A 32 -0.30 -6.85 6.39
CA PHE A 32 0.75 -6.38 5.49
C PHE A 32 0.87 -4.85 5.54
N ARG A 33 2.02 -4.33 5.10
CA ARG A 33 2.29 -2.91 4.92
C ARG A 33 2.61 -2.62 3.46
N LEU A 34 1.97 -1.60 2.90
CA LEU A 34 2.16 -1.14 1.51
C LEU A 34 2.60 0.31 1.49
N LEU A 35 3.64 0.62 0.72
CA LEU A 35 3.97 2.01 0.39
C LEU A 35 2.90 2.56 -0.55
N ALA A 36 2.20 3.61 -0.14
CA ALA A 36 1.04 4.15 -0.86
C ALA A 36 1.29 5.54 -1.45
N LEU A 37 2.15 6.35 -0.81
CA LEU A 37 2.42 7.72 -1.23
C LEU A 37 3.87 8.09 -0.95
N ARG A 38 4.46 8.86 -1.87
CA ARG A 38 5.74 9.52 -1.68
C ARG A 38 5.58 11.02 -1.89
N CYS A 39 6.12 11.83 -0.98
CA CYS A 39 6.22 13.28 -1.10
C CYS A 39 7.69 13.60 -1.31
N PHE A 40 7.97 14.36 -2.34
CA PHE A 40 9.28 14.86 -2.68
C PHE A 40 9.42 16.28 -2.16
N HIS A 41 10.44 16.49 -1.33
CA HIS A 41 10.75 17.80 -0.77
C HIS A 41 11.77 18.50 -1.67
N ASN A 42 11.28 19.45 -2.47
CA ASN A 42 12.08 20.20 -3.44
C ASN A 42 12.18 21.67 -3.00
N ASP A 43 12.84 21.97 -1.88
CA ASP A 43 12.97 23.36 -1.40
C ASP A 43 13.70 24.25 -2.45
N PRO A 44 13.15 25.42 -2.84
CA PRO A 44 12.01 26.16 -2.26
C PRO A 44 10.65 25.87 -2.91
N ASP A 45 10.58 24.99 -3.90
CA ASP A 45 9.35 24.64 -4.59
C ASP A 45 8.36 23.88 -3.67
N PRO A 46 7.05 23.98 -3.97
CA PRO A 46 6.05 23.17 -3.29
C PRO A 46 6.34 21.66 -3.41
N PRO A 47 6.00 20.87 -2.37
CA PRO A 47 6.20 19.43 -2.42
C PRO A 47 5.42 18.77 -3.56
N ALA A 48 6.06 17.83 -4.24
CA ALA A 48 5.41 16.99 -5.25
C ALA A 48 4.97 15.66 -4.62
N PHE A 49 3.79 15.16 -5.00
CA PHE A 49 3.22 13.93 -4.44
C PHE A 49 3.05 12.87 -5.53
N ALA A 50 3.43 11.63 -5.22
CA ALA A 50 3.24 10.49 -6.09
C ALA A 50 2.47 9.37 -5.38
N TRP A 51 1.28 9.06 -5.88
CA TRP A 51 0.50 7.90 -5.47
C TRP A 51 1.06 6.63 -6.10
N ILE A 52 1.36 5.63 -5.28
CA ILE A 52 1.86 4.33 -5.74
C ILE A 52 0.67 3.39 -5.86
N ASN A 53 0.35 3.01 -7.10
CA ASN A 53 -0.78 2.12 -7.37
C ASN A 53 -0.43 0.67 -7.02
N GLN A 54 -0.68 0.30 -5.77
CA GLN A 54 -0.50 -1.05 -5.24
C GLN A 54 -1.61 -2.04 -5.64
N ARG A 55 -2.62 -1.59 -6.41
CA ARG A 55 -3.79 -2.40 -6.83
C ARG A 55 -4.54 -3.07 -5.67
N ILE A 56 -4.45 -2.51 -4.47
CA ILE A 56 -5.20 -2.92 -3.26
C ILE A 56 -6.21 -1.84 -2.88
N PHE A 57 -5.80 -0.58 -2.93
CA PHE A 57 -6.64 0.57 -2.62
C PHE A 57 -7.03 1.32 -3.89
N ARG A 58 -8.18 1.98 -3.84
CA ARG A 58 -8.59 2.95 -4.86
C ARG A 58 -7.59 4.09 -4.88
N ALA A 59 -7.27 4.57 -6.08
CA ALA A 59 -6.55 5.82 -6.21
C ALA A 59 -7.43 6.96 -5.65
N PRO A 60 -6.87 7.88 -4.85
CA PRO A 60 -7.63 9.02 -4.37
C PRO A 60 -7.94 9.98 -5.51
N ASP A 61 -9.17 10.51 -5.55
CA ASP A 61 -9.60 11.50 -6.55
C ASP A 61 -8.82 12.82 -6.44
N ARG A 62 -8.35 13.14 -5.23
CA ARG A 62 -7.49 14.31 -4.95
C ARG A 62 -6.44 13.96 -3.88
N LEU A 63 -5.18 14.20 -4.21
CA LEU A 63 -4.09 14.27 -3.24
C LEU A 63 -4.12 15.68 -2.62
N SER A 64 -4.66 15.82 -1.40
CA SER A 64 -4.81 17.13 -0.76
C SER A 64 -3.60 17.47 0.12
N ARG A 65 -3.06 18.68 -0.08
CA ARG A 65 -2.03 19.32 0.75
C ARG A 65 -2.53 19.88 2.10
N HIS A 66 -3.85 19.92 2.32
CA HIS A 66 -4.48 20.67 3.42
C HIS A 66 -5.01 19.81 4.59
N GLY A 67 -4.74 18.51 4.58
CA GLY A 67 -5.13 17.61 5.66
C GLY A 67 -5.02 16.17 5.18
N LEU A 68 -4.27 15.36 5.93
CA LEU A 68 -4.00 13.95 5.65
C LEU A 68 -5.24 13.09 5.97
N PHE A 69 -6.40 13.39 5.39
CA PHE A 69 -7.52 12.47 5.43
C PHE A 69 -7.45 11.53 4.23
N PHE A 70 -6.51 10.59 4.30
CA PHE A 70 -6.45 9.50 3.34
C PHE A 70 -7.41 8.41 3.81
N GLY A 71 -8.70 8.56 3.51
CA GLY A 71 -9.61 7.43 3.52
C GLY A 71 -9.13 6.44 2.45
N ALA A 72 -8.33 5.44 2.84
CA ALA A 72 -7.95 4.38 1.92
C ALA A 72 -9.12 3.41 1.83
N ALA A 73 -9.82 3.44 0.71
CA ALA A 73 -10.85 2.46 0.39
C ALA A 73 -10.22 1.33 -0.41
N PHE A 74 -10.47 0.08 -0.03
CA PHE A 74 -10.10 -1.06 -0.87
C PHE A 74 -10.78 -0.96 -2.25
N LEU A 75 -10.16 -1.57 -3.26
CA LEU A 75 -10.79 -1.75 -4.56
C LEU A 75 -12.13 -2.51 -4.43
N PRO A 76 -13.11 -2.26 -5.33
CA PRO A 76 -14.44 -2.85 -5.24
C PRO A 76 -14.44 -4.37 -5.05
N GLU A 77 -13.63 -5.10 -5.80
CA GLU A 77 -13.56 -6.56 -5.73
C GLU A 77 -12.97 -7.08 -4.40
N ILE A 78 -12.11 -6.28 -3.76
CA ILE A 78 -11.57 -6.59 -2.43
C ILE A 78 -12.61 -6.27 -1.37
N MET A 79 -13.35 -5.17 -1.52
CA MET A 79 -14.47 -4.84 -0.65
C MET A 79 -15.55 -5.93 -0.68
N GLU A 80 -15.94 -6.38 -1.86
CA GLU A 80 -16.90 -7.48 -2.04
C GLU A 80 -16.40 -8.77 -1.37
N TRP A 81 -15.15 -9.15 -1.63
CA TRP A 81 -14.56 -10.34 -1.00
C TRP A 81 -14.51 -10.27 0.54
N LEU A 82 -14.19 -9.09 1.10
CA LEU A 82 -14.23 -8.88 2.54
C LEU A 82 -15.66 -8.96 3.05
N ILE A 83 -16.62 -8.37 2.32
CA ILE A 83 -18.02 -8.37 2.70
C ILE A 83 -18.57 -9.80 2.79
N ASP A 84 -18.28 -10.62 1.79
CA ASP A 84 -18.71 -12.02 1.75
C ASP A 84 -18.14 -12.85 2.90
N ARG A 85 -16.95 -12.49 3.40
CA ARG A 85 -16.27 -13.24 4.46
C ARG A 85 -16.67 -12.84 5.85
N VAL A 86 -16.85 -11.55 6.11
CA VAL A 86 -16.99 -11.05 7.48
C VAL A 86 -18.27 -10.21 7.70
N GLY A 87 -19.07 -9.88 6.66
CA GLY A 87 -20.25 -9.02 6.76
C GLY A 87 -20.10 -7.59 6.20
N ARG A 88 -20.58 -6.54 6.84
CA ARG A 88 -20.37 -5.14 6.38
C ARG A 88 -19.34 -4.43 7.26
N PRO A 89 -18.59 -3.43 6.75
CA PRO A 89 -17.63 -2.64 7.55
C PRO A 89 -18.24 -1.97 8.78
N SER A 90 -19.52 -1.63 8.67
CA SER A 90 -20.29 -1.03 9.74
C SER A 90 -21.73 -1.47 9.63
N SER A 91 -22.39 -1.63 10.77
CA SER A 91 -23.83 -1.78 10.88
C SER A 91 -24.43 -0.56 11.58
N ARG A 92 -25.77 -0.46 11.52
CA ARG A 92 -26.54 0.55 12.26
C ARG A 92 -27.53 -0.12 13.22
N ASP A 93 -27.16 -1.27 13.76
CA ASP A 93 -28.07 -2.01 14.62
C ASP A 93 -28.37 -1.17 15.88
N GLY A 94 -29.65 -0.89 16.13
CA GLY A 94 -30.06 0.04 17.19
C GLY A 94 -29.84 1.53 16.92
N GLY A 95 -29.65 1.95 15.67
CA GLY A 95 -29.64 3.37 15.26
C GLY A 95 -28.31 4.11 15.46
N LYS A 96 -27.31 3.49 16.10
CA LYS A 96 -25.94 4.02 16.20
C LYS A 96 -25.03 3.30 15.20
N PRO A 97 -24.15 4.02 14.47
CA PRO A 97 -23.16 3.38 13.63
C PRO A 97 -22.16 2.62 14.50
N GLN A 98 -22.02 1.32 14.28
CA GLN A 98 -21.04 0.48 14.92
C GLN A 98 -20.09 -0.12 13.87
N ARG A 99 -18.79 -0.04 14.14
CA ARG A 99 -17.78 -0.70 13.31
C ARG A 99 -17.84 -2.20 13.53
N ASN A 100 -17.73 -2.98 12.45
CA ASN A 100 -17.59 -4.42 12.56
C ASN A 100 -16.19 -4.77 13.10
N PRO A 101 -16.08 -5.48 14.25
CA PRO A 101 -14.78 -5.83 14.84
C PRO A 101 -13.95 -6.78 13.96
N ASP A 102 -14.59 -7.52 13.06
CA ASP A 102 -13.91 -8.45 12.16
C ASP A 102 -13.31 -7.74 10.93
N TRP A 103 -13.57 -6.45 10.77
CA TRP A 103 -13.02 -5.68 9.65
C TRP A 103 -11.55 -5.39 9.88
N PRO A 104 -10.72 -5.40 8.83
CA PRO A 104 -9.33 -5.01 8.98
C PRO A 104 -9.22 -3.56 9.43
N ASP A 105 -8.25 -3.30 10.31
CA ASP A 105 -7.77 -1.96 10.62
C ASP A 105 -6.89 -1.48 9.47
N VAL A 106 -7.05 -0.21 9.11
CA VAL A 106 -6.27 0.46 8.07
C VAL A 106 -5.55 1.63 8.72
N ILE A 107 -4.24 1.51 8.89
CA ILE A 107 -3.42 2.42 9.69
C ILE A 107 -2.39 3.09 8.79
N TRP A 108 -2.39 4.43 8.79
CA TRP A 108 -1.36 5.19 8.10
C TRP A 108 -0.11 5.32 8.95
N ARG A 109 1.04 5.05 8.32
CA ARG A 109 2.37 5.29 8.85
C ARG A 109 3.12 6.22 7.93
N SER A 110 4.01 7.02 8.48
CA SER A 110 4.88 7.89 7.71
C SER A 110 6.31 7.81 8.24
N ALA A 111 7.27 7.88 7.33
CA ALA A 111 8.68 7.93 7.65
C ALA A 111 9.40 8.89 6.70
N GLU A 112 10.42 9.58 7.20
CA GLU A 112 11.34 10.32 6.35
C GLU A 112 12.36 9.34 5.73
N ARG A 113 12.74 9.60 4.49
CA ARG A 113 13.76 8.84 3.77
C ARG A 113 14.69 9.80 3.02
N ALA A 114 15.98 9.65 3.27
CA ALA A 114 17.05 10.28 2.50
C ALA A 114 17.58 9.29 1.48
N TRP A 115 17.65 9.71 0.21
CA TRP A 115 18.12 8.89 -0.90
C TRP A 115 19.61 9.14 -1.17
N PRO A 116 20.32 8.20 -1.83
CA PRO A 116 21.74 8.37 -2.15
C PRO A 116 22.07 9.58 -3.04
N ASP A 117 21.08 10.10 -3.77
CA ASP A 117 21.19 11.28 -4.63
C ASP A 117 20.86 12.59 -3.89
N ASN A 118 20.81 12.55 -2.55
CA ASN A 118 20.38 13.64 -1.66
C ASN A 118 18.91 14.05 -1.80
N THR A 119 18.09 13.35 -2.58
CA THR A 119 16.64 13.56 -2.57
C THR A 119 16.10 13.24 -1.18
N ARG A 120 15.21 14.10 -0.67
CA ARG A 120 14.48 13.85 0.58
C ARG A 120 13.04 13.59 0.27
N THR A 121 12.51 12.52 0.86
CA THR A 121 11.10 12.18 0.72
C THR A 121 10.47 11.88 2.06
N THR A 122 9.20 12.22 2.21
CA THR A 122 8.35 11.55 3.20
C THR A 122 7.61 10.43 2.51
N GLU A 123 7.68 9.23 3.06
CA GLU A 123 6.99 8.04 2.58
C GLU A 123 5.82 7.73 3.49
N TRP A 124 4.62 7.55 2.93
CA TRP A 124 3.47 7.07 3.66
C TRP A 124 3.12 5.65 3.25
N SER A 125 3.02 4.80 4.27
CA SER A 125 2.60 3.43 4.12
C SER A 125 1.24 3.20 4.77
N ILE A 126 0.49 2.25 4.23
CA ILE A 126 -0.75 1.76 4.80
C ILE A 126 -0.47 0.38 5.38
N GLU A 127 -0.72 0.21 6.67
CA GLU A 127 -0.79 -1.09 7.33
C GLU A 127 -2.24 -1.57 7.31
N VAL A 128 -2.43 -2.81 6.86
CA VAL A 128 -3.70 -3.53 6.96
C VAL A 128 -3.53 -4.63 7.97
N VAL A 129 -4.28 -4.58 9.07
CA VAL A 129 -4.24 -5.58 10.14
C VAL A 129 -5.61 -6.25 10.23
N PHE A 130 -5.67 -7.55 10.02
CA PHE A 130 -6.90 -8.34 10.09
C PHE A 130 -7.20 -8.75 11.52
N ALA A 131 -8.48 -9.02 11.82
CA ALA A 131 -8.91 -9.47 13.15
C ALA A 131 -8.41 -10.88 13.50
N SER A 132 -8.04 -11.70 12.51
CA SER A 132 -7.51 -13.04 12.71
C SER A 132 -6.39 -13.39 11.73
N GLU A 133 -5.52 -14.31 12.14
CA GLU A 133 -4.45 -14.82 11.29
C GLU A 133 -5.00 -15.59 10.08
N ASP A 134 -6.09 -16.34 10.26
CA ASP A 134 -6.76 -17.07 9.18
C ASP A 134 -7.25 -16.14 8.08
N LEU A 135 -7.87 -15.01 8.45
CA LEU A 135 -8.32 -14.01 7.47
C LEU A 135 -7.13 -13.34 6.77
N ALA A 136 -6.06 -13.03 7.52
CA ALA A 136 -4.83 -12.49 6.95
C ALA A 136 -4.20 -13.45 5.92
N ASN A 137 -4.12 -14.73 6.25
CA ASN A 137 -3.57 -15.76 5.36
C ASN A 137 -4.44 -15.94 4.11
N ALA A 138 -5.76 -16.03 4.28
CA ALA A 138 -6.69 -16.11 3.16
C ALA A 138 -6.62 -14.89 2.23
N PHE A 139 -6.43 -13.69 2.79
CA PHE A 139 -6.24 -12.48 2.00
C PHE A 139 -4.92 -12.53 1.21
N ARG A 140 -3.81 -12.88 1.88
CA ARG A 140 -2.49 -12.98 1.25
C ARG A 140 -2.49 -13.98 0.11
N GLU A 141 -3.12 -15.13 0.29
CA GLU A 141 -3.23 -16.15 -0.75
C GLU A 141 -4.05 -15.63 -1.94
N ARG A 142 -5.23 -15.06 -1.67
CA ARG A 142 -6.15 -14.58 -2.72
C ARG A 142 -5.57 -13.47 -3.57
N TRP A 143 -4.79 -12.57 -2.96
CA TRP A 143 -4.27 -11.35 -3.58
C TRP A 143 -2.74 -11.35 -3.71
N ARG A 144 -2.12 -12.53 -3.66
CA ARG A 144 -0.66 -12.72 -3.67
C ARG A 144 0.02 -11.90 -4.77
N ASP A 145 -0.45 -12.03 -6.00
CA ASP A 145 0.22 -11.41 -7.15
C ASP A 145 0.19 -9.88 -7.08
N ARG A 146 -0.87 -9.30 -6.50
CA ARG A 146 -0.97 -7.85 -6.25
C ARG A 146 -0.04 -7.42 -5.11
N LEU A 147 0.00 -8.20 -4.02
CA LEU A 147 0.88 -7.95 -2.89
C LEU A 147 2.36 -8.13 -3.23
N SER A 148 2.70 -8.93 -4.24
CA SER A 148 4.08 -9.09 -4.71
C SER A 148 4.58 -7.92 -5.57
N GLY A 149 3.79 -6.86 -5.77
CA GLY A 149 4.15 -5.75 -6.66
C GLY A 149 4.16 -6.15 -8.13
N GLY A 150 3.46 -7.24 -8.49
CA GLY A 150 3.41 -7.74 -9.85
C GLY A 150 2.83 -6.71 -10.82
N VAL A 151 3.46 -6.59 -11.98
CA VAL A 151 2.83 -5.99 -13.16
C VAL A 151 1.82 -7.03 -13.64
N GLY A 152 0.65 -7.10 -12.98
CA GLY A 152 -0.42 -7.98 -13.48
C GLY A 152 -0.73 -7.61 -14.93
N ASP A 153 -0.85 -8.65 -15.76
CA ASP A 153 -1.12 -8.62 -17.21
C ASP A 153 -2.12 -7.55 -17.64
#